data_AF-A0AAJ0ZRM3-F1
#
_entry.id   AF-A0AAJ0ZRM3-F1
#
_cell.length_a   1.000
_cell.length_b   1.000
_cell.length_c   1.000
_cell.angle_alpha   90.00
_cell.angle_beta   90.00
_cell.angle_gamma   90.00
#
_symmetry.space_group_name_H-M   'P 1'
#
loop_
_entity.id
_entity.type
_entity.pdbx_description
1 polymer ?
#
loop_
_entity_poly.entity_id
_entity_poly.type
_entity_poly.pdbx_seq_one_letter_code
_entity_poly.pdbx_strand_id
1 'polypeptide(L)'
;MVICLIAAVVFGFMAIFSARYRGYAREAFHCVFRMATLRKCDTEFDKKLRAAIVGKLMKWPRFAGFVYRRFEIISWVFVIVFFVSLAYTGYSIYNLIVWQNCEGPGGSCVFVPQDSGTNVTICAYGNVPTAPPEYFDNNASVMFFYQDGCPWCAKEMTVLERLAKDGYRIKPMHLDTNPEYWTEYNIQVTPTFIGPDGARLNGYHDTDALKGFLDNYR
;
A
#
# COMPACT_ATOMS: atom_id res chain seq x y z
N MET A 1 32.77 -12.53 -10.81
CA MET A 1 32.80 -11.86 -9.48
C MET A 1 31.41 -11.38 -9.08
N VAL A 2 30.77 -10.49 -9.84
CA VAL A 2 29.36 -10.07 -9.61
C VAL A 2 28.35 -11.22 -9.68
N ILE A 3 28.59 -12.23 -10.52
CA ILE A 3 27.72 -13.40 -10.68
C ILE A 3 27.56 -14.19 -9.37
N CYS A 4 28.60 -14.32 -8.53
CA CYS A 4 28.51 -15.08 -7.28
C CYS A 4 27.67 -14.38 -6.22
N LEU A 5 27.78 -13.06 -6.14
CA LEU A 5 27.02 -12.24 -5.17
C LEU A 5 25.54 -12.23 -5.55
N ILE A 6 25.26 -12.04 -6.83
CA ILE A 6 23.94 -12.18 -7.44
C ILE A 6 23.36 -13.57 -7.19
N ALA A 7 24.14 -14.63 -7.48
CA ALA A 7 23.70 -16.02 -7.33
C ALA A 7 23.37 -16.33 -5.86
N ALA A 8 24.13 -15.81 -4.90
CA ALA A 8 23.84 -16.00 -3.49
C ALA A 8 22.52 -15.34 -3.06
N VAL A 9 22.22 -14.13 -3.56
CA VAL A 9 20.95 -13.44 -3.25
C VAL A 9 19.76 -14.18 -3.89
N VAL A 10 19.84 -14.48 -5.18
CA VAL A 10 18.73 -15.11 -5.92
C VAL A 10 18.52 -16.56 -5.50
N PHE A 11 19.58 -17.38 -5.43
CA PHE A 11 19.46 -18.77 -4.95
C PHE A 11 19.21 -18.83 -3.45
N GLY A 12 19.62 -17.83 -2.67
CA GLY A 12 19.24 -17.73 -1.27
C GLY A 12 17.73 -17.60 -1.10
N PHE A 13 17.09 -16.71 -1.86
CA PHE A 13 15.64 -16.57 -1.85
C PHE A 13 14.93 -17.84 -2.37
N MET A 14 15.38 -18.42 -3.49
CA MET A 14 14.78 -19.66 -4.02
C MET A 14 15.02 -20.89 -3.12
N ALA A 15 16.11 -20.93 -2.37
CA ALA A 15 16.44 -22.04 -1.47
C ALA A 15 15.58 -22.08 -0.19
N ILE A 16 14.90 -20.97 0.14
CA ILE A 16 13.88 -20.95 1.20
C ILE A 16 12.71 -21.86 0.79
N PHE A 17 12.25 -21.74 -0.45
CA PHE A 17 11.06 -22.42 -0.95
C PHE A 17 11.31 -23.76 -1.64
N SER A 18 12.56 -24.08 -2.02
CA SER A 18 12.85 -25.32 -2.74
C SER A 18 14.17 -25.97 -2.33
N ALA A 19 14.06 -27.22 -1.86
CA ALA A 19 15.17 -28.04 -1.40
C ALA A 19 16.20 -28.33 -2.51
N ARG A 20 15.78 -28.31 -3.77
CA ARG A 20 16.65 -28.53 -4.93
C ARG A 20 17.69 -27.42 -5.10
N TYR A 21 17.40 -26.20 -4.64
CA TYR A 21 18.31 -25.05 -4.77
C TYR A 21 19.21 -24.84 -3.55
N ARG A 22 18.98 -25.55 -2.42
CA ARG A 22 19.81 -25.43 -1.20
C ARG A 22 21.26 -25.86 -1.40
N GLY A 23 21.51 -26.88 -2.22
CA GLY A 23 22.87 -27.33 -2.53
C GLY A 23 23.69 -26.24 -3.23
N TYR A 24 23.09 -25.63 -4.26
CA TYR A 24 23.71 -24.54 -5.03
C TYR A 24 23.85 -23.25 -4.20
N ALA A 25 22.86 -22.94 -3.35
CA ALA A 25 22.92 -21.78 -2.46
C ALA A 25 24.07 -21.90 -1.44
N ARG A 26 24.31 -23.08 -0.85
CA ARG A 26 25.42 -23.27 0.11
C ARG A 26 26.79 -23.01 -0.51
N GLU A 27 27.02 -23.47 -1.74
CA GLU A 27 28.27 -23.19 -2.47
C GLU A 27 28.42 -21.69 -2.78
N ALA A 28 27.34 -21.04 -3.22
CA ALA A 28 27.34 -19.60 -3.50
C ALA A 28 27.56 -18.76 -2.23
N PHE A 29 26.90 -19.09 -1.11
CA PHE A 29 27.08 -18.42 0.18
C PHE A 29 28.48 -18.62 0.74
N HIS A 30 29.08 -19.81 0.60
CA HIS A 30 30.45 -20.05 1.00
C HIS A 30 31.44 -19.17 0.21
N CYS A 31 31.22 -19.02 -1.10
CA CYS A 31 32.00 -18.10 -1.94
C CYS A 31 31.85 -16.64 -1.49
N VAL A 32 30.63 -16.17 -1.24
CA VAL A 32 30.36 -14.80 -0.78
C VAL A 32 30.94 -14.55 0.61
N PHE A 33 30.84 -15.51 1.54
CA PHE A 33 31.41 -15.38 2.88
C PHE A 33 32.95 -15.31 2.87
N ARG A 34 33.60 -16.08 1.97
CA ARG A 34 35.04 -15.95 1.73
C ARG A 34 35.42 -14.60 1.12
N MET A 35 34.62 -14.10 0.18
CA MET A 35 34.86 -12.82 -0.46
C MET A 35 34.66 -11.65 0.52
N ALA A 36 33.67 -11.75 1.41
CA ALA A 36 33.47 -10.81 2.53
C ALA A 36 34.65 -10.83 3.52
N THR A 37 35.33 -11.98 3.66
CA THR A 37 36.57 -12.13 4.42
C THR A 37 37.84 -11.90 3.58
N LEU A 38 37.72 -11.20 2.45
CA LEU A 38 38.83 -10.81 1.54
C LEU A 38 39.64 -11.98 0.96
N ARG A 39 39.09 -13.20 0.97
CA ARG A 39 39.73 -14.39 0.39
C ARG A 39 39.24 -14.59 -1.05
N LYS A 40 40.13 -15.08 -1.92
CA LYS A 40 39.78 -15.48 -3.29
C LYS A 40 38.78 -16.64 -3.25
N CYS A 41 37.83 -16.63 -4.19
CA CYS A 41 36.83 -17.67 -4.27
C CYS A 41 37.30 -18.79 -5.23
N ASP A 42 37.26 -20.04 -4.76
CA ASP A 42 37.77 -21.22 -5.50
C ASP A 42 36.69 -21.92 -6.36
N THR A 43 35.51 -21.33 -6.48
CA THR A 43 34.35 -22.04 -7.03
C THR A 43 34.22 -21.88 -8.56
N GLU A 44 34.30 -22.99 -9.28
CA GLU A 44 33.97 -23.09 -10.72
C GLU A 44 32.45 -23.18 -10.98
N PHE A 45 31.67 -22.64 -10.04
CA PHE A 45 30.21 -22.76 -9.98
C PHE A 45 29.52 -22.29 -11.27
N ASP A 46 29.98 -21.18 -11.85
CA ASP A 46 29.44 -20.64 -13.11
C ASP A 46 29.59 -21.65 -14.27
N LYS A 47 30.72 -22.37 -14.34
CA LYS A 47 30.94 -23.37 -15.39
C LYS A 47 30.06 -24.60 -15.19
N LYS A 48 29.93 -25.09 -13.96
CA LYS A 48 29.05 -26.24 -13.63
C LYS A 48 27.58 -25.90 -13.88
N LEU A 49 27.15 -24.69 -13.51
CA LEU A 49 25.79 -24.22 -13.70
C LEU A 49 25.47 -24.04 -15.19
N ARG A 50 26.35 -23.39 -15.96
CA ARG A 50 26.23 -23.28 -17.42
C ARG A 50 26.19 -24.66 -18.06
N ALA A 51 27.07 -25.58 -17.68
CA ALA A 51 27.12 -26.93 -18.24
C ALA A 51 25.86 -27.74 -17.91
N ALA A 52 25.31 -27.63 -16.70
CA ALA A 52 24.08 -28.30 -16.31
C ALA A 52 22.85 -27.74 -17.05
N ILE A 53 22.75 -26.42 -17.19
CA ILE A 53 21.65 -25.75 -17.92
C ILE A 53 21.74 -26.10 -19.42
N VAL A 54 22.91 -25.94 -20.02
CA VAL A 54 23.13 -26.21 -21.45
C VAL A 54 22.99 -27.71 -21.76
N GLY A 55 23.47 -28.59 -20.86
CA GLY A 55 23.32 -30.05 -21.01
C GLY A 55 21.86 -30.48 -21.02
N LYS A 56 20.99 -29.83 -20.24
CA LYS A 56 19.54 -30.07 -20.30
C LYS A 56 18.88 -29.42 -21.53
N LEU A 57 19.45 -28.31 -22.02
CA LEU A 57 18.99 -27.57 -23.20
C LEU A 57 19.54 -28.12 -24.53
N MET A 58 20.31 -29.21 -24.52
CA MET A 58 20.85 -29.85 -25.73
C MET A 58 19.79 -30.47 -26.64
N LYS A 59 18.56 -30.67 -26.16
CA LYS A 59 17.43 -31.05 -27.03
C LYS A 59 17.18 -30.03 -28.15
N TRP A 60 17.54 -28.75 -27.95
CA TRP A 60 17.41 -27.68 -28.94
C TRP A 60 18.76 -26.98 -29.20
N PRO A 61 19.54 -27.42 -30.19
CA PRO A 61 20.93 -26.97 -30.38
C PRO A 61 21.06 -25.48 -30.71
N ARG A 62 20.08 -24.89 -31.41
CA ARG A 62 20.09 -23.46 -31.75
C ARG A 62 19.93 -22.56 -30.51
N PHE A 63 19.04 -22.94 -29.59
CA PHE A 63 18.82 -22.21 -28.34
C PHE A 63 19.98 -22.42 -27.35
N ALA A 64 20.51 -23.64 -27.27
CA ALA A 64 21.67 -23.93 -26.41
C ALA A 64 22.89 -23.05 -26.75
N GLY A 65 23.21 -22.90 -28.03
CA GLY A 65 24.32 -22.05 -28.48
C GLY A 65 24.08 -20.55 -28.27
N PHE A 66 22.82 -20.10 -28.26
CA PHE A 66 22.46 -18.71 -27.96
C PHE A 66 22.60 -18.42 -26.47
N VAL A 67 22.01 -19.26 -25.62
CA VAL A 67 22.06 -19.12 -24.16
C VAL A 67 23.50 -19.20 -23.65
N TYR A 68 24.33 -20.09 -24.20
CA TYR A 68 25.74 -20.20 -23.82
C TYR A 68 26.54 -18.93 -24.14
N ARG A 69 26.34 -18.33 -25.32
CA ARG A 69 27.05 -17.10 -25.74
C ARG A 69 26.57 -15.85 -25.01
N ARG A 70 25.29 -15.80 -24.65
CA ARG A 70 24.66 -14.63 -24.00
C ARG A 70 24.36 -14.83 -22.53
N PHE A 71 24.93 -15.86 -21.90
CA PHE A 71 24.60 -16.25 -20.52
C PHE A 71 24.80 -15.12 -19.50
N GLU A 72 25.87 -14.34 -19.65
CA GLU A 72 26.19 -13.23 -18.75
C GLU A 72 25.13 -12.11 -18.83
N ILE A 73 24.75 -11.73 -20.05
CA ILE A 73 23.71 -10.70 -20.29
C ILE A 73 22.36 -11.20 -19.78
N ILE A 74 21.99 -12.44 -20.10
CA ILE A 74 20.75 -13.06 -19.66
C ILE A 74 20.68 -13.06 -18.13
N SER A 75 21.78 -13.46 -17.46
CA SER A 75 21.86 -13.47 -16.00
C SER A 75 21.65 -12.06 -15.42
N TRP A 76 22.23 -11.02 -16.03
CA TRP A 76 22.04 -9.64 -15.59
C TRP A 76 20.60 -9.14 -15.76
N VAL A 77 19.95 -9.48 -16.88
CA VAL A 77 18.55 -9.14 -17.13
C VAL A 77 17.63 -9.77 -16.07
N PHE A 78 17.81 -11.05 -15.76
CA PHE A 78 17.03 -11.72 -14.71
C PHE A 78 17.18 -11.05 -13.35
N VAL A 79 18.36 -10.52 -13.04
CA VAL A 79 18.64 -9.84 -11.78
C VAL A 79 17.95 -8.49 -11.71
N ILE A 80 18.05 -7.68 -12.77
CA ILE A 80 17.31 -6.41 -12.84
C ILE A 80 15.81 -6.67 -12.66
N VAL A 81 15.26 -7.63 -13.42
CA VAL A 81 13.83 -7.97 -13.36
C VAL A 81 13.43 -8.46 -11.96
N PHE A 82 14.28 -9.21 -11.28
CA PHE A 82 14.06 -9.63 -9.90
C PHE A 82 13.96 -8.43 -8.95
N PHE A 83 14.92 -7.49 -8.99
CA PHE A 83 14.90 -6.32 -8.12
C PHE A 83 13.77 -5.34 -8.44
N VAL A 84 13.45 -5.15 -9.72
CA VAL A 84 12.29 -4.37 -10.16
C VAL A 84 11.01 -4.99 -9.62
N SER A 85 10.83 -6.30 -9.79
CA SER A 85 9.68 -7.02 -9.23
C SER A 85 9.59 -6.90 -7.71
N LEU A 86 10.73 -6.99 -7.01
CA LEU A 86 10.79 -6.82 -5.56
C LEU A 86 10.37 -5.40 -5.15
N ALA A 87 10.85 -4.37 -5.84
CA ALA A 87 10.49 -2.98 -5.57
C ALA A 87 8.99 -2.73 -5.81
N TYR A 88 8.44 -3.22 -6.92
CA TYR A 88 7.00 -3.14 -7.20
C TYR A 88 6.17 -3.89 -6.16
N THR A 89 6.65 -5.05 -5.70
CA THR A 89 5.97 -5.81 -4.64
C THR A 89 6.00 -5.03 -3.33
N GLY A 90 7.14 -4.45 -2.95
CA GLY A 90 7.26 -3.61 -1.76
C GLY A 90 6.36 -2.38 -1.81
N TYR A 91 6.30 -1.71 -2.97
CA TYR A 91 5.39 -0.60 -3.20
C TYR A 91 3.91 -1.02 -3.09
N SER A 92 3.56 -2.17 -3.68
CA SER A 92 2.20 -2.71 -3.61
C SER A 92 1.81 -3.10 -2.19
N ILE A 93 2.74 -3.69 -1.41
CA ILE A 93 2.50 -4.04 0.00
C ILE A 93 2.36 -2.77 0.85
N TYR A 94 3.21 -1.76 0.64
CA TYR A 94 3.09 -0.47 1.33
C TYR A 94 1.73 0.17 1.04
N ASN A 95 1.33 0.20 -0.23
CA ASN A 95 0.03 0.72 -0.62
C ASN A 95 -1.12 -0.13 -0.07
N LEU A 96 -0.96 -1.46 -0.01
CA LEU A 96 -1.97 -2.33 0.56
C LEU A 96 -2.11 -2.11 2.08
N ILE A 97 -1.01 -1.83 2.79
CA ILE A 97 -1.06 -1.56 4.23
C ILE A 97 -1.66 -0.18 4.52
N VAL A 98 -1.26 0.85 3.77
CA VAL A 98 -1.65 2.26 4.02
C VAL A 98 -2.99 2.61 3.37
N TRP A 99 -3.15 2.24 2.10
CA TRP A 99 -4.28 2.61 1.24
C TRP A 99 -5.25 1.44 0.96
N GLN A 100 -4.93 0.21 1.38
CA GLN A 100 -5.73 -1.00 1.12
C GLN A 100 -6.01 -1.24 -0.38
N ASN A 101 -5.11 -0.77 -1.24
CA ASN A 101 -5.10 -1.00 -2.68
C ASN A 101 -3.66 -1.19 -3.19
N CYS A 102 -3.49 -1.63 -4.44
CA CYS A 102 -2.16 -1.82 -5.03
C CYS A 102 -1.62 -0.56 -5.72
N GLU A 103 -2.49 0.36 -6.11
CA GLU A 103 -2.20 1.48 -7.03
C GLU A 103 -1.94 2.82 -6.32
N GLY A 104 -2.26 2.95 -5.03
CA GLY A 104 -2.10 4.17 -4.23
C GLY A 104 -3.38 5.04 -4.20
N PRO A 105 -3.28 6.34 -3.86
CA PRO A 105 -4.43 7.22 -3.76
C PRO A 105 -5.21 7.29 -5.10
N GLY A 106 -6.49 6.91 -5.08
CA GLY A 106 -7.35 6.89 -6.27
C GLY A 106 -7.33 5.59 -7.10
N GLY A 107 -6.61 4.56 -6.63
CA GLY A 107 -6.54 3.24 -7.29
C GLY A 107 -7.81 2.39 -7.20
N SER A 108 -7.95 1.44 -8.11
CA SER A 108 -9.10 0.52 -8.17
C SER A 108 -8.97 -0.63 -7.15
N CYS A 109 -10.05 -0.96 -6.44
CA CYS A 109 -10.04 -2.05 -5.44
C CYS A 109 -10.13 -3.42 -6.11
N VAL A 110 -9.18 -4.31 -5.78
CA VAL A 110 -9.04 -5.65 -6.39
C VAL A 110 -9.96 -6.70 -5.76
N PHE A 111 -10.40 -6.50 -4.50
CA PHE A 111 -11.24 -7.45 -3.79
C PHE A 111 -12.71 -6.99 -3.73
N VAL A 112 -13.42 -7.06 -4.85
CA VAL A 112 -14.87 -6.78 -4.90
C VAL A 112 -15.63 -8.12 -4.85
N PRO A 113 -16.48 -8.39 -3.85
CA PRO A 113 -17.41 -9.52 -3.91
C PRO A 113 -18.48 -9.25 -4.98
N GLN A 114 -18.65 -10.20 -5.90
CA GLN A 114 -19.43 -10.07 -7.15
C GLN A 114 -20.96 -10.21 -6.96
N ASP A 115 -21.55 -9.68 -5.87
CA ASP A 115 -22.97 -9.92 -5.54
C ASP A 115 -23.69 -8.69 -4.95
N SER A 116 -23.52 -7.49 -5.50
CA SER A 116 -24.31 -6.34 -5.07
C SER A 116 -24.71 -5.49 -6.27
N GLY A 117 -26.00 -5.50 -6.63
CA GLY A 117 -26.61 -4.62 -7.63
C GLY A 117 -26.70 -3.16 -7.19
N THR A 118 -25.64 -2.63 -6.58
CA THR A 118 -25.48 -1.25 -6.13
C THR A 118 -24.13 -0.71 -6.62
N ASN A 119 -24.09 0.57 -6.97
CA ASN A 119 -22.92 1.29 -7.49
C ASN A 119 -21.83 1.52 -6.42
N VAL A 120 -21.47 0.48 -5.67
CA VAL A 120 -20.58 0.54 -4.51
C VAL A 120 -19.45 -0.48 -4.69
N THR A 121 -18.23 0.02 -4.82
CA THR A 121 -17.01 -0.80 -4.82
C THR A 121 -16.60 -1.05 -3.38
N ILE A 122 -16.75 -2.28 -2.91
CA ILE A 122 -16.43 -2.66 -1.52
C ILE A 122 -14.93 -2.94 -1.43
N CYS A 123 -14.22 -2.25 -0.52
CA CYS A 123 -12.82 -2.53 -0.16
C CYS A 123 -12.79 -3.01 1.31
N ALA A 124 -11.83 -3.87 1.68
CA ALA A 124 -11.88 -4.68 2.91
C ALA A 124 -11.96 -3.87 4.23
N TYR A 125 -11.60 -2.59 4.24
CA TYR A 125 -11.92 -1.65 5.31
C TYR A 125 -12.21 -0.26 4.73
N GLY A 126 -13.49 0.01 4.52
CA GLY A 126 -13.99 1.32 4.14
C GLY A 126 -14.63 1.28 2.77
N ASN A 127 -15.95 1.47 2.77
CA ASN A 127 -16.65 1.99 1.61
C ASN A 127 -15.89 3.24 1.17
N VAL A 128 -15.53 3.38 -0.11
CA VAL A 128 -15.51 4.73 -0.69
C VAL A 128 -16.97 4.96 -1.02
N PRO A 129 -17.73 5.69 -0.17
CA PRO A 129 -19.11 5.91 -0.50
C PRO A 129 -19.06 6.86 -1.72
N THR A 130 -19.53 6.35 -2.86
CA THR A 130 -19.81 7.17 -4.05
C THR A 130 -20.96 8.15 -3.77
N ALA A 131 -21.63 8.00 -2.62
CA ALA A 131 -22.56 8.94 -2.02
C ALA A 131 -21.90 9.63 -0.80
N PRO A 132 -22.24 10.88 -0.46
CA PRO A 132 -21.80 11.46 0.81
C PRO A 132 -22.27 10.59 2.00
N PRO A 133 -21.48 10.50 3.09
CA PRO A 133 -21.88 9.80 4.31
C PRO A 133 -23.30 10.19 4.75
N GLU A 134 -24.07 9.24 5.30
CA GLU A 134 -25.48 9.46 5.64
C GLU A 134 -25.69 10.58 6.67
N TYR A 135 -24.68 10.89 7.49
CA TYR A 135 -24.71 12.01 8.43
C TYR A 135 -24.49 13.38 7.78
N PHE A 136 -24.08 13.45 6.51
CA PHE A 136 -23.93 14.70 5.79
C PHE A 136 -25.22 15.10 5.08
N ASP A 137 -25.71 16.28 5.43
CA ASP A 137 -26.85 16.93 4.80
C ASP A 137 -26.55 18.43 4.63
N ASN A 138 -26.64 18.93 3.39
CA ASN A 138 -26.41 20.34 3.09
C ASN A 138 -27.45 21.28 3.74
N ASN A 139 -28.61 20.75 4.13
CA ASN A 139 -29.68 21.48 4.80
C ASN A 139 -29.57 21.48 6.34
N ALA A 140 -28.58 20.78 6.91
CA ALA A 140 -28.38 20.77 8.35
C ALA A 140 -27.94 22.15 8.88
N SER A 141 -28.38 22.48 10.10
CA SER A 141 -28.11 23.74 10.80
C SER A 141 -26.67 23.85 11.30
N VAL A 142 -26.07 22.73 11.72
CA VAL A 142 -24.73 22.68 12.28
C VAL A 142 -23.69 22.35 11.21
N MET A 143 -22.70 23.21 11.07
CA MET A 143 -21.57 23.05 10.15
C MET A 143 -20.44 22.25 10.79
N PHE A 144 -19.85 21.33 10.04
CA PHE A 144 -18.71 20.49 10.46
C PHE A 144 -17.51 20.71 9.54
N PHE A 145 -16.44 21.27 10.09
CA PHE A 145 -15.22 21.61 9.37
C PHE A 145 -14.15 20.52 9.55
N TYR A 146 -13.67 19.97 8.45
CA TYR A 146 -12.66 18.91 8.43
C TYR A 146 -11.71 19.02 7.23
N GLN A 147 -10.60 18.27 7.30
CA GLN A 147 -9.55 18.21 6.26
C GLN A 147 -9.06 16.76 6.11
N ASP A 148 -8.48 16.46 4.95
CA ASP A 148 -7.84 15.20 4.65
C ASP A 148 -6.57 15.02 5.49
N GLY A 149 -6.29 13.77 5.89
CA GLY A 149 -5.10 13.46 6.70
C GLY A 149 -5.16 13.91 8.17
N CYS A 150 -6.29 14.45 8.64
CA CYS A 150 -6.51 14.80 10.04
C CYS A 150 -6.96 13.56 10.86
N PRO A 151 -6.13 13.05 11.81
CA PRO A 151 -6.46 11.83 12.56
C PRO A 151 -7.68 12.00 13.48
N TRP A 152 -7.85 13.19 14.05
CA TRP A 152 -8.98 13.50 14.93
C TRP A 152 -10.29 13.65 14.16
N CYS A 153 -10.23 14.16 12.93
CA CYS A 153 -11.37 14.27 12.04
C CYS A 153 -11.88 12.88 11.64
N ALA A 154 -10.96 11.96 11.32
CA ALA A 154 -11.30 10.56 11.04
C ALA A 154 -11.96 9.88 12.26
N LYS A 155 -11.49 10.15 13.48
CA LYS A 155 -12.15 9.65 14.70
C LYS A 155 -13.54 10.25 14.90
N GLU A 156 -13.68 11.56 14.72
CA GLU A 156 -14.95 12.26 14.87
C GLU A 156 -16.02 11.76 13.89
N MET A 157 -15.62 11.45 12.65
CA MET A 157 -16.51 10.85 11.65
C MET A 157 -17.11 9.52 12.11
N THR A 158 -16.39 8.71 12.89
CA THR A 158 -16.95 7.46 13.46
C THR A 158 -17.98 7.73 14.56
N VAL A 159 -17.86 8.86 15.27
CA VAL A 159 -18.85 9.31 16.26
C VAL A 159 -20.11 9.80 15.54
N LEU A 160 -19.93 10.60 14.49
CA LEU A 160 -21.01 11.09 13.64
C LEU A 160 -21.80 9.96 12.98
N GLU A 161 -21.14 8.88 12.55
CA GLU A 161 -21.81 7.70 12.02
C GLU A 161 -22.74 7.03 13.04
N ARG A 162 -22.37 7.03 14.33
CA ARG A 162 -23.25 6.53 15.40
C ARG A 162 -24.44 7.45 15.60
N LEU A 163 -24.21 8.77 15.61
CA LEU A 163 -25.27 9.77 15.74
C LEU A 163 -26.18 9.81 14.50
N ALA A 164 -25.69 9.43 13.33
CA ALA A 164 -26.49 9.32 12.11
C ALA A 164 -27.66 8.36 12.29
N LYS A 165 -27.45 7.26 13.05
CA LYS A 165 -28.47 6.24 13.36
C LYS A 165 -29.56 6.78 14.28
N ASP A 166 -29.24 7.78 15.10
CA ASP A 166 -30.20 8.51 15.96
C ASP A 166 -30.94 9.64 15.19
N GLY A 167 -30.62 9.82 13.90
CA GLY A 167 -31.23 10.80 13.02
C GLY A 167 -30.54 12.18 13.02
N TYR A 168 -29.35 12.31 13.60
CA TYR A 168 -28.58 13.55 13.50
C TYR A 168 -27.97 13.72 12.10
N ARG A 169 -27.95 14.95 11.63
CA ARG A 169 -27.36 15.37 10.36
C ARG A 169 -26.55 16.64 10.57
N ILE A 170 -25.47 16.77 9.83
CA ILE A 170 -24.55 17.90 9.89
C ILE A 170 -24.15 18.33 8.48
N LYS A 171 -23.83 19.61 8.34
CA LYS A 171 -23.45 20.19 7.05
C LYS A 171 -21.94 20.08 6.85
N PRO A 172 -21.46 19.36 5.82
CA PRO A 172 -20.03 19.19 5.60
C PRO A 172 -19.38 20.47 5.09
N MET A 173 -18.26 20.86 5.70
CA MET A 173 -17.43 22.00 5.30
C MET A 173 -15.99 21.52 5.10
N HIS A 174 -15.68 21.06 3.88
CA HIS A 174 -14.36 20.52 3.55
C HIS A 174 -13.36 21.64 3.28
N LEU A 175 -12.29 21.69 4.07
CA LEU A 175 -11.32 22.79 4.07
C LEU A 175 -10.29 22.71 2.94
N ASP A 176 -9.89 21.52 2.51
CA ASP A 176 -8.91 21.41 1.40
C ASP A 176 -9.53 21.78 0.04
N THR A 177 -10.83 21.54 -0.14
CA THR A 177 -11.54 21.92 -1.38
C THR A 177 -11.97 23.38 -1.37
N ASN A 178 -12.14 23.99 -0.19
CA ASN A 178 -12.58 25.38 -0.01
C ASN A 178 -11.70 26.08 1.04
N PRO A 179 -10.46 26.46 0.69
CA PRO A 179 -9.50 27.02 1.63
C PRO A 179 -9.93 28.37 2.24
N GLU A 180 -10.85 29.09 1.59
CA GLU A 180 -11.44 30.35 2.06
C GLU A 180 -12.16 30.20 3.42
N TYR A 181 -12.71 29.02 3.71
CA TYR A 181 -13.45 28.75 4.95
C TYR A 181 -12.61 28.92 6.21
N TRP A 182 -11.28 28.75 6.12
CA TRP A 182 -10.38 29.03 7.22
C TRP A 182 -10.51 30.47 7.72
N THR A 183 -10.60 31.43 6.79
CA THR A 183 -10.67 32.86 7.13
C THR A 183 -12.10 33.30 7.37
N GLU A 184 -13.05 32.86 6.53
CA GLU A 184 -14.46 33.26 6.60
C GLU A 184 -15.09 32.87 7.95
N TYR A 185 -14.85 31.65 8.40
CA TYR A 185 -15.40 31.12 9.66
C TYR A 185 -14.40 31.22 10.82
N ASN A 186 -13.23 31.84 10.60
CA ASN A 186 -12.15 31.96 11.58
C ASN A 186 -11.84 30.61 12.26
N ILE A 187 -11.60 29.57 11.45
CA ILE A 187 -11.28 28.22 11.92
C ILE A 187 -9.82 28.19 12.38
N GLN A 188 -9.53 27.65 13.56
CA GLN A 188 -8.16 27.53 14.08
C GLN A 188 -7.68 26.08 14.15
N VAL A 189 -8.61 25.14 14.33
CA VAL A 189 -8.33 23.71 14.49
C VAL A 189 -9.40 22.87 13.79
N THR A 190 -9.06 21.62 13.48
CA THR A 190 -9.99 20.63 12.95
C THR A 190 -9.94 19.36 13.81
N PRO A 191 -11.07 18.68 14.06
CA PRO A 191 -12.42 19.04 13.64
C PRO A 191 -12.98 20.26 14.39
N THR A 192 -13.91 20.99 13.78
CA THR A 192 -14.65 22.09 14.44
C THR A 192 -16.11 22.04 14.02
N PHE A 193 -17.02 22.24 14.97
CA PHE A 193 -18.45 22.40 14.73
C PHE A 193 -18.88 23.84 15.02
N ILE A 194 -19.77 24.38 14.17
CA ILE A 194 -20.34 25.71 14.35
C ILE A 194 -21.86 25.64 14.19
N GLY A 195 -22.58 26.09 15.22
CA GLY A 195 -24.02 26.24 15.22
C GLY A 195 -24.48 27.53 14.52
N PRO A 196 -25.77 27.65 14.15
CA PRO A 196 -26.33 28.83 13.48
C PRO A 196 -26.27 30.11 14.33
N ASP A 197 -26.21 29.97 15.66
CA ASP A 197 -26.04 31.06 16.64
C ASP A 197 -24.58 31.48 16.84
N GLY A 198 -23.64 30.81 16.15
CA GLY A 198 -22.20 31.02 16.30
C GLY A 198 -21.57 30.28 17.48
N ALA A 199 -22.30 29.38 18.17
CA ALA A 199 -21.71 28.50 19.16
C ALA A 199 -20.71 27.53 18.49
N ARG A 200 -19.61 27.21 19.18
CA ARG A 200 -18.50 26.45 18.60
C ARG A 200 -18.08 25.29 19.50
N LEU A 201 -17.77 24.16 18.88
CA LEU A 201 -17.04 23.05 19.49
C LEU A 201 -15.76 22.81 18.70
N ASN A 202 -14.62 22.97 19.35
CA ASN A 202 -13.32 22.85 18.72
C ASN A 202 -12.63 21.57 19.19
N GLY A 203 -12.15 20.78 18.25
CA GLY A 203 -11.45 19.53 18.50
C GLY A 203 -12.39 18.32 18.52
N TYR A 204 -11.81 17.18 18.93
CA TYR A 204 -12.53 15.91 19.03
C TYR A 204 -13.42 15.90 20.27
N HIS A 205 -14.63 15.37 20.12
CA HIS A 205 -15.59 15.20 21.21
C HIS A 205 -16.19 13.79 21.21
N ASP A 206 -16.40 13.25 22.41
CA ASP A 206 -17.08 11.97 22.54
C ASP A 206 -18.58 12.10 22.21
N THR A 207 -19.20 10.95 21.91
CA THR A 207 -20.60 10.85 21.44
C THR A 207 -21.58 11.66 22.29
N ASP A 208 -21.49 11.59 23.62
CA ASP A 208 -22.43 12.25 24.53
C ASP A 208 -22.26 13.78 24.51
N ALA A 209 -21.01 14.25 24.43
CA ALA A 209 -20.70 15.68 24.40
C ALA A 209 -21.16 16.29 23.07
N LEU A 210 -20.89 15.62 21.95
CA LEU A 210 -21.33 16.06 20.63
C LEU A 210 -22.86 16.03 20.52
N LYS A 211 -23.51 14.97 21.02
CA LYS A 211 -24.97 14.84 21.05
C LYS A 211 -25.62 15.99 21.81
N GLY A 212 -25.13 16.30 23.01
CA GLY A 212 -25.66 17.42 23.81
C GLY A 212 -25.55 18.78 23.14
N PHE A 213 -24.58 18.96 22.25
CA PHE A 213 -24.50 20.17 21.42
C PHE A 213 -25.49 20.15 20.26
N LEU A 214 -25.56 19.04 19.51
CA LEU A 214 -26.48 18.89 18.38
C LEU A 214 -27.95 18.94 18.80
N ASP A 215 -28.28 18.51 20.02
CA ASP A 215 -29.63 18.60 20.59
C ASP A 215 -30.17 20.04 20.66
N ASN A 216 -29.30 21.05 20.73
CA ASN A 216 -29.73 22.46 20.74
C ASN A 216 -30.19 22.96 19.36
N TYR A 217 -29.88 22.22 18.28
CA TYR A 217 -30.06 22.66 16.89
C TYR A 217 -30.82 21.66 16.02
N ARG A 218 -31.47 20.68 16.67
CA ARG A 218 -32.27 19.63 16.03
C ARG A 218 -33.62 20.15 15.52
#